data_AF-A0A4Q8LT88-F1
#
_entry.id   AF-A0A4Q8LT88-F1
#
_cell.length_a   1.000
_cell.length_b   1.000
_cell.length_c   1.000
_cell.angle_alpha   90.00
_cell.angle_beta   90.00
_cell.angle_gamma   90.00
#
_symmetry.space_group_name_H-M   'P 1'
#
loop_
_entity.id
_entity.type
_entity.pdbx_description
1 polymer ?
#
loop_
_entity_poly.entity_id
_entity_poly.type
_entity_poly.pdbx_seq_one_letter_code
_entity_poly.pdbx_strand_id
1 'polypeptide(L)' 'TSIVEGINNTIKVIKRRAYGYRDQEYFFLKIRSAFPGI' A
#
# COMPACT_ATOMS: atom_id res chain seq x y z
N THR A 1 6.03 15.08 11.16
CA THR A 1 6.54 14.63 9.85
C THR A 1 6.59 13.10 9.71
N SER A 2 6.64 12.32 10.78
CA SER A 2 6.91 10.87 10.73
C SER A 2 5.75 9.95 10.27
N ILE A 3 4.49 10.36 10.43
CA ILE A 3 3.32 9.50 10.12
C ILE A 3 3.19 9.27 8.61
N VAL A 4 3.32 10.34 7.81
CA VAL A 4 3.22 10.29 6.35
C VAL A 4 4.36 9.45 5.75
N GLU A 5 5.55 9.52 6.36
CA GLU A 5 6.71 8.74 5.94
C GLU A 5 6.52 7.23 6.23
N GLY A 6 5.91 6.89 7.37
CA GLY A 6 5.52 5.52 7.71
C GLY A 6 4.51 4.93 6.72
N ILE A 7 3.49 5.71 6.34
CA ILE A 7 2.49 5.31 5.33
C ILE A 7 3.17 5.04 3.98
N ASN A 8 4.06 5.93 3.54
CA ASN A 8 4.78 5.77 2.28
C ASN A 8 5.67 4.52 2.25
N ASN A 9 6.34 4.21 3.37
CA ASN A 9 7.16 3.00 3.47
C ASN A 9 6.32 1.72 3.39
N THR A 10 5.16 1.68 4.05
CA THR A 10 4.23 0.54 3.98
C THR A 10 3.70 0.32 2.55
N ILE A 11 3.30 1.39 1.86
CA ILE A 11 2.86 1.31 0.45
C ILE A 11 4.00 0.78 -0.45
N LYS A 12 5.25 1.21 -0.20
CA LYS A 12 6.43 0.71 -0.93
C LYS A 12 6.67 -0.79 -0.71
N VAL A 13 6.42 -1.30 0.50
CA VAL A 13 6.53 -2.73 0.81
C VAL A 13 5.42 -3.53 0.12
N ILE A 14 4.18 -3.05 0.14
CA ILE A 14 3.04 -3.69 -0.54
C ILE A 14 3.30 -3.75 -2.04
N LYS A 15 3.83 -2.66 -2.63
CA LYS A 15 4.19 -2.60 -4.05
C LYS A 15 5.29 -3.60 -4.41
N ARG A 16 6.28 -3.79 -3.52
CA ARG A 16 7.34 -4.81 -3.69
C ARG A 16 6.81 -6.24 -3.67
N ARG A 17 5.84 -6.54 -2.80
CA ARG A 17 5.22 -7.88 -2.74
C ARG A 17 4.24 -8.14 -3.88
N ALA A 18 3.82 -7.10 -4.59
CA ALA A 18 2.87 -7.19 -5.70
C ALA A 18 3.55 -7.26 -7.08
N TYR A 19 4.88 -7.24 -7.20
CA TYR A 19 5.58 -7.39 -8.48
C TYR A 19 5.20 -8.73 -9.13
N GLY A 20 4.32 -8.67 -10.12
CA GLY A 20 3.73 -9.81 -10.82
C GLY A 20 2.26 -9.61 -11.18
N TYR A 21 1.51 -8.87 -10.36
CA TYR A 21 0.11 -8.56 -10.62
C TYR A 21 -0.01 -7.24 -11.38
N ARG A 22 -0.57 -7.30 -12.59
CA ARG A 22 -0.89 -6.14 -13.43
C ARG A 22 -2.22 -5.49 -13.01
N ASP A 23 -2.72 -5.79 -11.82
CA ASP A 23 -3.98 -5.28 -11.28
C ASP A 23 -3.71 -4.15 -10.29
N GLN A 24 -3.73 -2.92 -10.80
CA GLN A 24 -3.71 -1.72 -9.96
C GLN A 24 -4.92 -1.68 -9.01
N GLU A 25 -6.06 -2.24 -9.43
CA GLU A 25 -7.29 -2.28 -8.65
C GLU A 25 -7.14 -3.12 -7.37
N TYR A 26 -6.54 -4.31 -7.50
CA TYR A 26 -6.24 -5.17 -6.35
C TYR A 26 -5.15 -4.56 -5.43
N PHE A 27 -4.23 -3.80 -6.00
CA PHE A 27 -3.24 -3.04 -5.23
C PHE A 27 -3.90 -1.96 -4.36
N PHE A 28 -4.85 -1.19 -4.91
CA PHE A 28 -5.63 -0.23 -4.13
C PHE A 28 -6.49 -0.89 -3.06
N LEU A 29 -7.08 -2.07 -3.35
CA LEU A 29 -7.82 -2.85 -2.35
C LEU A 29 -6.93 -3.24 -1.16
N LYS A 30 -5.68 -3.69 -1.41
CA LYS A 30 -4.71 -3.96 -0.34
C LYS A 30 -4.32 -2.73 0.45
N ILE A 31 -4.19 -1.57 -0.19
CA ILE A 31 -3.92 -0.30 0.51
C ILE A 31 -5.09 0.06 1.43
N ARG A 32 -6.33 0.03 0.92
CA ARG A 32 -7.52 0.32 1.73
C ARG A 32 -7.69 -0.64 2.90
N SER A 33 -7.40 -1.91 2.69
CA SER A 33 -7.41 -2.92 3.78
C SER A 33 -6.28 -2.72 4.79
N ALA A 34 -5.15 -2.13 4.41
CA ALA A 34 -4.03 -1.86 5.30
C ALA A 34 -4.24 -0.61 6.18
N PHE A 35 -5.17 0.27 5.80
CA PHE A 35 -5.49 1.50 6.52
C PHE A 35 -7.02 1.64 6.76
N PRO A 36 -7.63 0.81 7.60
CA PRO A 36 -9.05 0.95 7.93
C PRO A 36 -9.28 2.15 8.85
N GLY A 37 -9.75 3.27 8.29
CA GLY A 37 -10.13 4.46 9.06
C GLY A 37 -9.21 5.68 8.96
N ILE A 38 -8.31 5.72 7.97
CA ILE A 38 -7.74 6.98 7.44
C ILE A 38 -8.63 7.49 6.30
#